data_AF-A0A1G8N369-F1
#
_entry.id   AF-A0A1G8N369-F1
#
_cell.length_a   1.000
_cell.length_b   1.000
_cell.length_c   1.000
_cell.angle_alpha   90.00
_cell.angle_beta   90.00
_cell.angle_gamma   90.00
#
_symmetry.space_group_name_H-M   'P 1'
#
loop_
_entity.id
_entity.type
_entity.pdbx_description
1 polymer ?
#
loop_
_entity_poly.entity_id
_entity_poly.type
_entity_poly.pdbx_seq_one_letter_code
_entity_poly.pdbx_strand_id
1 'polypeptide(L)'
;MGRASLSMSQWLVGLLGLMLMCAALPSAAQEAPPQVRVIIDVSGSMRDNDPDQLAADALELLVTLLPGGTRAGVWTFGEGVSNPLPLGTVDAGWREQAMALAPRLEGRDPFTDIEAAVRETAADEAPGERHLVLLTDGMIDLPPWRGDKPAIDEDSRRELLNELAPGLARSDVTVHAIAFSDEADLSLVERLSQQTGGLSAPVETPEALMGAFLDIVDRIFPSDRAPLRNGGFVIEPGLEGFNALLFRDSSDPPAVLIGPDGRRYTAEDPPESARWRHEERYDLIQVPDPEPGQWRLEGEVDRESRVTLVSPLTLEMAPLPGTLYLGFGVPVEAWLSRHGEALPKKQWPAHLSMSAELRDDEGSIQAATQLDSSGKRFVGELPAPALTGTAQLAVRADGQGFRRQRVQAVNVLPAVTAEHDVEGGRVLLRAEHPGLNRDNTQLHAELQGQRLEAEALDAQRWAINLPVLDESLTQPLMLRGRVTLEERTRELRLPRLLLFPDGDTGVDVAEVRPSLAVERFHEVPEPGSPSSAEAAPDGVERLIALLDRLPQLAQGQWETWQPVLMRWLEAHRRDPRLWAGVLGLIIVVLVMRAWRQRRRRHRRDAARYREEPHV
;
A
#
# COMPACT_ATOMS: atom_id res chain seq x y z
N MET A 1 -10.53 14.61 -77.74
CA MET A 1 -10.72 15.86 -76.96
C MET A 1 -11.68 15.58 -75.83
N GLY A 2 -11.28 15.82 -74.58
CA GLY A 2 -12.10 15.55 -73.39
C GLY A 2 -11.23 15.59 -72.13
N ARG A 3 -10.90 16.79 -71.66
CA ARG A 3 -10.15 17.02 -70.41
C ARG A 3 -11.08 16.70 -69.22
N ALA A 4 -10.74 15.68 -68.43
CA ALA A 4 -11.30 15.47 -67.10
C ALA A 4 -10.36 16.13 -66.08
N SER A 5 -10.62 17.40 -65.78
CA SER A 5 -10.05 18.09 -64.62
C SER A 5 -10.76 17.59 -63.35
N LEU A 6 -10.33 16.43 -62.83
CA LEU A 6 -10.65 16.05 -61.46
C LEU A 6 -9.83 16.98 -60.54
N SER A 7 -10.56 17.78 -59.78
CA SER A 7 -10.02 18.96 -59.11
C SER A 7 -9.03 18.56 -58.01
N MET A 8 -7.91 19.27 -57.95
CA MET A 8 -6.91 19.19 -56.87
C MET A 8 -7.54 19.37 -55.47
N SER A 9 -8.75 19.93 -55.41
CA SER A 9 -9.58 20.07 -54.21
C SER A 9 -10.10 18.73 -53.67
N GLN A 10 -10.40 17.72 -54.50
CA GLN A 10 -10.90 16.43 -54.02
C GLN A 10 -9.79 15.58 -53.37
N TRP A 11 -8.55 15.70 -53.87
CA TRP A 11 -7.38 15.08 -53.25
C TRP A 11 -7.02 15.73 -51.91
N LEU A 12 -7.15 17.05 -51.80
CA LEU A 12 -6.92 17.79 -50.55
C LEU A 12 -7.97 17.47 -49.47
N VAL A 13 -9.23 17.29 -49.84
CA VAL A 13 -10.29 16.89 -48.91
C VAL A 13 -10.10 15.44 -48.43
N GLY A 14 -9.67 14.54 -49.31
CA GLY A 14 -9.31 13.17 -48.93
C GLY A 14 -8.12 13.09 -47.96
N LEU A 15 -7.09 13.91 -48.19
CA LEU A 15 -5.90 13.98 -47.34
C LEU A 15 -6.21 14.63 -45.98
N LEU A 16 -7.06 15.66 -45.95
CA LEU A 16 -7.53 16.29 -44.71
C LEU A 16 -8.42 15.34 -43.90
N GLY A 17 -9.26 14.54 -44.56
CA GLY A 17 -10.08 13.50 -43.94
C GLY A 17 -9.25 12.37 -43.32
N LEU A 18 -8.18 11.93 -44.02
CA LEU A 18 -7.24 10.94 -43.50
C LEU A 18 -6.41 11.50 -42.34
N MET A 19 -6.03 12.77 -42.38
CA MET A 19 -5.29 13.44 -41.32
C MET A 19 -6.15 13.71 -40.07
N LEU A 20 -7.46 13.94 -40.24
CA LEU A 20 -8.42 14.00 -39.12
C LEU A 20 -8.70 12.62 -38.53
N MET A 21 -8.66 11.53 -39.31
CA MET A 21 -8.77 10.16 -38.77
C MET A 21 -7.53 9.72 -38.00
N CYS A 22 -6.31 10.12 -38.39
CA CYS A 22 -5.09 9.82 -37.63
C CYS A 22 -4.97 10.62 -36.31
N ALA A 23 -5.68 11.75 -36.18
CA ALA A 23 -5.69 12.54 -34.95
C ALA A 23 -6.64 11.98 -33.86
N ALA A 24 -7.35 10.88 -34.15
CA ALA A 24 -8.26 10.19 -33.23
C ALA A 24 -7.70 8.83 -32.79
N LEU A 25 -6.38 8.62 -32.82
CA LEU A 25 -5.79 7.54 -32.05
C LEU A 25 -6.07 7.85 -30.57
N PRO A 26 -6.70 6.93 -29.82
CA PRO A 26 -6.81 7.08 -28.38
C PRO A 26 -5.38 7.18 -27.85
N SER A 27 -5.01 8.36 -27.33
CA SER A 27 -3.86 8.44 -26.44
C SER A 27 -4.18 7.47 -25.32
N ALA A 28 -3.39 6.42 -25.16
CA ALA A 28 -3.46 5.60 -23.97
C ALA A 28 -3.45 6.58 -22.79
N ALA A 29 -4.52 6.57 -22.00
CA ALA A 29 -4.60 7.39 -20.82
C ALA A 29 -3.47 6.91 -19.93
N GLN A 30 -2.41 7.72 -19.80
CA GLN A 30 -1.35 7.44 -18.86
C GLN A 30 -2.02 7.57 -17.49
N GLU A 31 -2.18 6.45 -16.78
CA GLU A 31 -2.75 6.42 -15.44
C GLU A 31 -2.01 7.45 -14.58
N ALA A 32 -2.79 8.28 -13.89
CA ALA A 32 -2.22 9.28 -13.02
C ALA A 32 -1.50 8.57 -11.87
N PRO A 33 -0.31 9.03 -11.47
CA PRO A 33 0.45 8.39 -10.40
C PRO A 33 -0.37 8.35 -9.10
N PRO A 34 -0.21 7.30 -8.28
CA PRO A 34 -0.91 7.21 -7.02
C PRO A 34 -0.54 8.38 -6.11
N GLN A 35 -1.48 8.76 -5.25
CA GLN A 35 -1.36 9.84 -4.29
C GLN A 35 -1.31 9.27 -2.88
N VAL A 36 -0.35 9.70 -2.08
CA VAL A 36 -0.18 9.27 -0.69
C VAL A 36 -0.49 10.43 0.25
N ARG A 37 -1.49 10.28 1.10
CA ARG A 37 -1.91 11.30 2.07
C ARG A 37 -1.72 10.72 3.47
N VAL A 38 -0.69 11.19 4.17
CA VAL A 38 -0.40 10.73 5.53
C VAL A 38 -1.21 11.56 6.51
N ILE A 39 -1.91 10.91 7.43
CA ILE A 39 -2.77 11.52 8.44
C ILE A 39 -2.21 11.09 9.80
N ILE A 40 -1.68 12.04 10.57
CA ILE A 40 -0.99 11.76 11.83
C ILE A 40 -1.81 12.32 13.00
N ASP A 41 -2.12 11.46 13.95
CA ASP A 41 -2.74 11.85 15.21
C ASP A 41 -1.77 12.68 16.05
N VAL A 42 -2.22 13.84 16.51
CA VAL A 42 -1.48 14.74 17.42
C VAL A 42 -2.27 15.02 18.69
N SER A 43 -3.14 14.07 19.07
CA SER A 43 -3.87 14.11 20.33
C SER A 43 -2.96 13.90 21.55
N GLY A 44 -3.49 14.18 22.73
CA GLY A 44 -2.75 14.17 24.00
C GLY A 44 -2.31 12.76 24.41
N SER A 45 -3.05 11.72 24.02
CA SER A 45 -2.72 10.32 24.30
C SER A 45 -1.43 9.87 23.61
N MET A 46 -1.07 10.50 22.48
CA MET A 46 0.16 10.20 21.74
C MET A 46 1.42 10.43 22.59
N ARG A 47 1.36 11.27 23.65
CA ARG A 47 2.49 11.44 24.58
C ARG A 47 2.85 10.15 25.32
N ASP A 48 1.84 9.37 25.66
CA ASP A 48 2.00 8.16 26.46
C ASP A 48 2.20 6.94 25.54
N ASN A 49 1.54 6.94 24.39
CA ASN A 49 1.56 5.83 23.43
C ASN A 49 2.70 5.91 22.39
N ASP A 50 3.27 7.10 22.16
CA ASP A 50 4.43 7.31 21.27
C ASP A 50 5.60 8.03 21.99
N PRO A 51 6.17 7.44 23.05
CA PRO A 51 7.24 8.09 23.84
C PRO A 51 8.54 8.26 23.05
N ASP A 52 8.79 7.38 22.09
CA ASP A 52 9.99 7.38 21.25
C ASP A 52 9.84 8.23 19.98
N GLN A 53 8.71 8.92 19.79
CA GLN A 53 8.40 9.75 18.60
C GLN A 53 8.45 8.96 17.28
N LEU A 54 7.96 7.73 17.33
CA LEU A 54 7.87 6.80 16.23
C LEU A 54 7.11 7.37 15.02
N ALA A 55 6.10 8.23 15.24
CA ALA A 55 5.41 8.91 14.15
C ALA A 55 6.34 9.83 13.33
N ALA A 56 7.34 10.46 13.97
CA ALA A 56 8.34 11.27 13.31
C ALA A 56 9.31 10.40 12.49
N ASP A 57 9.85 9.34 13.10
CA ASP A 57 10.75 8.40 12.44
C ASP A 57 10.10 7.71 11.23
N ALA A 58 8.82 7.38 11.37
CA ALA A 58 8.01 6.84 10.28
C ALA A 58 7.83 7.82 9.12
N LEU A 59 7.58 9.09 9.42
CA LEU A 59 7.51 10.13 8.39
C LEU A 59 8.86 10.25 7.67
N GLU A 60 9.98 10.16 8.38
CA GLU A 60 11.32 10.16 7.79
C GLU A 60 11.56 9.00 6.81
N LEU A 61 11.19 7.79 7.22
CA LEU A 61 11.25 6.63 6.33
C LEU A 61 10.33 6.83 5.11
N LEU A 62 9.07 7.21 5.32
CA LEU A 62 8.10 7.35 4.25
C LEU A 62 8.59 8.35 3.20
N VAL A 63 9.05 9.52 3.64
CA VAL A 63 9.62 10.54 2.77
C VAL A 63 10.83 10.01 2.02
N THR A 64 11.63 9.12 2.61
CA THR A 64 12.78 8.49 1.96
C THR A 64 12.35 7.49 0.88
N LEU A 65 11.38 6.63 1.17
CA LEU A 65 10.96 5.52 0.32
C LEU A 65 10.01 5.91 -0.82
N LEU A 66 9.25 7.00 -0.67
CA LEU A 66 8.32 7.43 -1.71
C LEU A 66 9.07 7.65 -3.04
N PRO A 67 8.60 7.09 -4.16
CA PRO A 67 9.22 7.33 -5.45
C PRO A 67 9.12 8.81 -5.85
N GLY A 68 10.17 9.33 -6.49
CA GLY A 68 10.16 10.68 -7.04
C GLY A 68 9.07 10.86 -8.10
N GLY A 69 8.42 12.02 -8.13
CA GLY A 69 7.32 12.31 -9.07
C GLY A 69 5.94 11.79 -8.67
N THR A 70 5.83 11.06 -7.56
CA THR A 70 4.54 10.72 -6.93
C THR A 70 3.94 11.97 -6.27
N ARG A 71 2.66 11.93 -5.89
CA ARG A 71 2.04 13.04 -5.16
C ARG A 71 1.86 12.67 -3.70
N ALA A 72 2.36 13.50 -2.80
CA ALA A 72 2.23 13.24 -1.37
C ALA A 72 1.95 14.51 -0.55
N GLY A 73 1.32 14.33 0.61
CA GLY A 73 1.02 15.39 1.57
C GLY A 73 0.83 14.83 2.97
N VAL A 74 0.90 15.70 3.98
CA VAL A 74 0.81 15.36 5.40
C VAL A 74 -0.26 16.22 6.06
N TRP A 75 -1.18 15.56 6.74
CA TRP A 75 -2.23 16.10 7.57
C TRP A 75 -1.98 15.69 9.02
N THR A 76 -2.35 16.56 9.94
CA THR A 76 -2.37 16.27 11.38
C THR A 76 -3.77 16.48 11.92
N PHE A 77 -4.19 15.69 12.88
CA PHE A 77 -5.52 15.84 13.47
C PHE A 77 -5.53 15.66 14.99
N GLY A 78 -6.51 16.30 15.62
CA GLY A 78 -6.81 16.25 17.03
C GLY A 78 -8.25 16.71 17.24
N GLU A 79 -8.45 17.89 17.84
CA GLU A 79 -9.80 18.50 17.89
C GLU A 79 -10.27 18.98 16.51
N GLY A 80 -9.31 19.29 15.62
CA GLY A 80 -9.55 19.65 14.23
C GLY A 80 -8.45 19.15 13.30
N VAL A 81 -8.65 19.35 12.00
CA VAL A 81 -7.73 18.90 10.96
C VAL A 81 -6.84 20.06 10.50
N SER A 82 -5.55 19.81 10.42
CA SER A 82 -4.56 20.74 9.86
C SER A 82 -3.79 20.08 8.72
N ASN A 83 -3.40 20.88 7.73
CA ASN A 83 -2.61 20.41 6.58
C ASN A 83 -1.24 21.10 6.57
N PRO A 84 -0.29 20.67 7.41
CA PRO A 84 1.04 21.28 7.48
C PRO A 84 1.86 21.11 6.20
N LEU A 85 1.62 20.06 5.41
CA LEU A 85 2.25 19.86 4.11
C LEU A 85 1.21 19.50 3.03
N PRO A 86 0.74 20.49 2.26
CA PRO A 86 -0.21 20.27 1.18
C PRO A 86 0.28 19.26 0.13
N LEU A 87 -0.68 18.69 -0.61
CA LEU A 87 -0.41 17.70 -1.65
C LEU A 87 0.50 18.27 -2.76
N GLY A 88 1.78 17.87 -2.72
CA GLY A 88 2.83 18.29 -3.65
C GLY A 88 3.34 17.13 -4.50
N THR A 89 4.24 17.43 -5.44
CA THR A 89 5.03 16.38 -6.12
C THR A 89 6.22 16.04 -5.23
N VAL A 90 6.53 14.77 -5.07
CA VAL A 90 7.69 14.32 -4.29
C VAL A 90 8.96 14.64 -5.08
N ASP A 91 9.55 15.79 -4.78
CA ASP A 91 10.85 16.28 -5.24
C ASP A 91 11.74 16.65 -4.05
N ALA A 92 12.94 17.17 -4.30
CA ALA A 92 13.88 17.51 -3.22
C ALA A 92 13.32 18.58 -2.26
N GLY A 93 12.58 19.56 -2.79
CA GLY A 93 12.00 20.64 -2.00
C GLY A 93 10.81 20.17 -1.14
N TRP A 94 9.98 19.28 -1.67
CA TRP A 94 8.92 18.63 -0.89
C TRP A 94 9.52 17.77 0.24
N ARG A 95 10.57 16.99 -0.04
CA ARG A 95 11.24 16.16 0.96
C ARG A 95 11.82 17.00 2.09
N GLU A 96 12.51 18.09 1.77
CA GLU A 96 13.01 19.04 2.77
C GLU A 96 11.90 19.58 3.68
N GLN A 97 10.78 20.00 3.09
CA GLN A 97 9.63 20.49 3.86
C GLN A 97 9.03 19.40 4.76
N ALA A 98 8.95 18.16 4.26
CA ALA A 98 8.46 17.02 5.03
C ALA A 98 9.40 16.69 6.21
N MET A 99 10.72 16.71 6.00
CA MET A 99 11.70 16.48 7.08
C MET A 99 11.63 17.57 8.16
N ALA A 100 11.35 18.81 7.77
CA ALA A 100 11.18 19.90 8.73
C ALA A 100 9.90 19.78 9.59
N LEU A 101 8.98 18.87 9.26
CA LEU A 101 7.77 18.61 10.05
C LEU A 101 7.97 17.61 11.18
N ALA A 102 8.91 16.66 11.05
CA ALA A 102 9.10 15.59 12.02
C ALA A 102 9.20 16.09 13.48
N PRO A 103 10.01 17.13 13.80
CA PRO A 103 10.10 17.67 15.16
C PRO A 103 8.86 18.43 15.66
N ARG A 104 7.84 18.63 14.81
CA ARG A 104 6.66 19.46 15.06
C ARG A 104 5.39 18.65 15.28
N LEU A 105 5.49 17.32 15.26
CA LEU A 105 4.37 16.40 15.40
C LEU A 105 4.00 16.09 16.87
N GLU A 106 4.52 16.86 17.84
CA GLU A 106 4.22 16.66 19.26
C GLU A 106 2.73 16.81 19.58
N GLY A 107 2.15 15.79 20.23
CA GLY A 107 0.75 15.76 20.62
C GLY A 107 0.37 16.87 21.61
N ARG A 108 -0.64 17.68 21.28
CA ARG A 108 -1.10 18.81 22.13
C ARG A 108 -2.61 18.93 22.21
N ASP A 109 -3.35 18.24 21.35
CA ASP A 109 -4.79 18.38 21.26
C ASP A 109 -5.50 17.42 22.22
N PRO A 110 -6.50 17.86 23.00
CA PRO A 110 -7.12 17.00 24.01
C PRO A 110 -8.14 15.99 23.48
N PHE A 111 -8.46 16.02 22.18
CA PHE A 111 -9.55 15.27 21.56
C PHE A 111 -9.08 14.65 20.24
N THR A 112 -9.85 13.68 19.74
CA THR A 112 -9.48 12.87 18.57
C THR A 112 -10.67 12.73 17.62
N ASP A 113 -10.63 13.45 16.50
CA ASP A 113 -11.67 13.45 15.46
C ASP A 113 -11.21 12.72 14.17
N ILE A 114 -11.19 11.38 14.23
CA ILE A 114 -10.79 10.52 13.09
C ILE A 114 -11.73 10.71 11.90
N GLU A 115 -13.03 10.89 12.15
CA GLU A 115 -14.03 11.06 11.10
C GLU A 115 -13.77 12.32 10.28
N ALA A 116 -13.56 13.48 10.93
CA ALA A 116 -13.22 14.71 10.24
C ALA A 116 -11.89 14.59 9.49
N ALA A 117 -10.87 13.97 10.11
CA ALA A 117 -9.56 13.75 9.51
C ALA A 117 -9.65 12.99 8.18
N VAL A 118 -10.36 11.87 8.18
CA VAL A 118 -10.58 11.05 6.97
C VAL A 118 -11.41 11.82 5.94
N ARG A 119 -12.49 12.49 6.36
CA ARG A 119 -13.39 13.23 5.46
C ARG A 119 -12.68 14.38 4.75
N GLU A 120 -11.97 15.23 5.49
CA GLU A 120 -11.28 16.39 4.95
C GLU A 120 -10.10 15.98 4.07
N THR A 121 -9.35 14.95 4.49
CA THR A 121 -8.21 14.47 3.72
C THR A 121 -8.66 13.78 2.43
N ALA A 122 -9.84 13.16 2.39
CA ALA A 122 -10.37 12.53 1.18
C ALA A 122 -11.04 13.51 0.20
N ALA A 123 -11.43 14.71 0.65
CA ALA A 123 -12.31 15.62 -0.11
C ALA A 123 -11.71 16.13 -1.44
N ASP A 124 -10.38 16.23 -1.58
CA ASP A 124 -9.75 16.71 -2.81
C ASP A 124 -9.80 15.65 -3.94
N GLU A 125 -10.55 15.95 -5.01
CA GLU A 125 -10.73 15.14 -6.23
C GLU A 125 -9.57 15.30 -7.23
N ALA A 126 -8.34 15.13 -6.75
CA ALA A 126 -7.18 15.04 -7.62
C ALA A 126 -7.18 13.68 -8.38
N PRO A 127 -6.75 13.64 -9.67
CA PRO A 127 -6.76 12.42 -10.47
C PRO A 127 -5.69 11.41 -10.01
N GLY A 128 -6.03 10.12 -10.00
CA GLY A 128 -5.16 9.00 -9.58
C GLY A 128 -5.72 8.26 -8.35
N GLU A 129 -5.25 7.05 -8.10
CA GLU A 129 -5.58 6.28 -6.90
C GLU A 129 -5.13 7.04 -5.65
N ARG A 130 -5.97 7.06 -4.61
CA ARG A 130 -5.72 7.83 -3.39
C ARG A 130 -5.54 6.88 -2.23
N HIS A 131 -4.37 6.94 -1.61
CA HIS A 131 -4.04 6.17 -0.43
C HIS A 131 -3.93 7.10 0.76
N LEU A 132 -4.79 6.92 1.75
CA LEU A 132 -4.71 7.56 3.05
C LEU A 132 -3.94 6.63 3.97
N VAL A 133 -2.94 7.14 4.68
CA VAL A 133 -2.18 6.39 5.68
C VAL A 133 -2.46 7.05 7.02
N LEU A 134 -3.39 6.47 7.79
CA LEU A 134 -3.86 6.94 9.09
C LEU A 134 -3.00 6.35 10.20
N LEU A 135 -2.44 7.23 11.01
CA LEU A 135 -1.67 6.91 12.21
C LEU A 135 -2.49 7.41 13.38
N THR A 136 -2.90 6.52 14.27
CA THR A 136 -3.73 6.88 15.43
C THR A 136 -3.43 5.98 16.60
N ASP A 137 -3.51 6.51 17.81
CA ASP A 137 -3.32 5.78 19.05
C ASP A 137 -4.62 5.66 19.85
N GLY A 138 -5.71 6.24 19.34
CA GLY A 138 -6.88 6.55 20.13
C GLY A 138 -8.18 5.99 19.60
N MET A 139 -9.22 6.22 20.40
CA MET A 139 -10.60 6.08 19.99
C MET A 139 -11.10 7.43 19.46
N ILE A 140 -12.23 7.42 18.76
CA ILE A 140 -12.94 8.68 18.49
C ILE A 140 -13.35 9.29 19.84
N ASP A 141 -12.82 10.47 20.15
CA ASP A 141 -13.11 11.22 21.37
C ASP A 141 -13.43 12.66 20.98
N LEU A 142 -14.70 12.92 20.66
CA LEU A 142 -15.16 14.24 20.25
C LEU A 142 -15.41 15.14 21.47
N PRO A 143 -15.18 16.45 21.36
CA PRO A 143 -15.26 17.30 22.53
C PRO A 143 -16.71 17.43 23.06
N PRO A 144 -16.95 17.44 24.40
CA PRO A 144 -18.30 17.38 24.99
C PRO A 144 -19.25 18.52 24.61
N TRP A 145 -18.73 19.64 24.09
CA TRP A 145 -19.56 20.75 23.62
C TRP A 145 -20.19 20.50 22.25
N ARG A 146 -19.78 19.45 21.52
CA ARG A 146 -20.45 18.99 20.29
C ARG A 146 -21.65 18.08 20.56
N GLY A 147 -21.71 17.43 21.73
CA GLY A 147 -22.82 16.54 22.11
C GLY A 147 -22.54 15.67 23.32
N ASP A 148 -23.54 14.89 23.73
CA ASP A 148 -23.47 14.03 24.92
C ASP A 148 -22.67 12.75 24.64
N LYS A 149 -21.74 12.41 25.54
CA LYS A 149 -20.97 11.16 25.51
C LYS A 149 -21.72 10.00 26.19
N PRO A 150 -21.56 8.75 25.71
CA PRO A 150 -20.74 8.31 24.57
C PRO A 150 -21.47 8.38 23.21
N ALA A 151 -22.70 8.90 23.18
CA ALA A 151 -23.56 8.84 22.00
C ALA A 151 -22.95 9.56 20.79
N ILE A 152 -22.32 10.73 21.00
CA ILE A 152 -21.68 11.47 19.91
C ILE A 152 -20.49 10.73 19.28
N ASP A 153 -19.67 10.05 20.08
CA ASP A 153 -18.51 9.30 19.59
C ASP A 153 -18.96 8.07 18.80
N GLU A 154 -19.98 7.37 19.29
CA GLU A 154 -20.55 6.20 18.64
C GLU A 154 -21.31 6.57 17.35
N ASP A 155 -21.96 7.73 17.30
CA ASP A 155 -22.59 8.23 16.07
C ASP A 155 -21.54 8.60 15.01
N SER A 156 -20.45 9.26 15.41
CA SER A 156 -19.33 9.58 14.51
C SER A 156 -18.64 8.33 13.97
N ARG A 157 -18.39 7.34 14.84
CA ARG A 157 -17.94 6.01 14.45
C ARG A 157 -18.85 5.39 13.40
N ARG A 158 -20.16 5.43 13.64
CA ARG A 158 -21.17 4.84 12.75
C ARG A 158 -21.19 5.55 11.40
N GLU A 159 -21.10 6.87 11.37
CA GLU A 159 -21.04 7.66 10.14
C GLU A 159 -19.77 7.34 9.34
N LEU A 160 -18.61 7.25 10.01
CA LEU A 160 -17.34 6.87 9.40
C LEU A 160 -17.43 5.50 8.69
N LEU A 161 -17.97 4.48 9.37
CA LEU A 161 -18.03 3.11 8.83
C LEU A 161 -19.20 2.86 7.87
N ASN A 162 -20.37 3.47 8.09
CA ASN A 162 -21.56 3.14 7.31
C ASN A 162 -21.80 4.10 6.13
N GLU A 163 -21.27 5.33 6.19
CA GLU A 163 -21.47 6.32 5.15
C GLU A 163 -20.16 6.68 4.44
N LEU A 164 -19.14 7.08 5.20
CA LEU A 164 -17.91 7.60 4.62
C LEU A 164 -17.10 6.48 3.95
N ALA A 165 -16.77 5.40 4.65
CA ALA A 165 -15.94 4.31 4.14
C ALA A 165 -16.49 3.67 2.84
N PRO A 166 -17.81 3.37 2.69
CA PRO A 166 -18.37 2.92 1.41
C PRO A 166 -18.32 3.99 0.31
N GLY A 167 -18.35 5.28 0.67
CA GLY A 167 -18.14 6.38 -0.27
C GLY A 167 -16.69 6.46 -0.78
N LEU A 168 -15.72 6.26 0.13
CA LEU A 168 -14.28 6.22 -0.17
C LEU A 168 -13.94 5.07 -1.12
N ALA A 169 -14.40 3.86 -0.80
CA ALA A 169 -14.16 2.68 -1.62
C ALA A 169 -14.69 2.83 -3.06
N ARG A 170 -15.85 3.48 -3.24
CA ARG A 170 -16.43 3.78 -4.57
C ARG A 170 -15.68 4.87 -5.35
N SER A 171 -14.86 5.64 -4.66
CA SER A 171 -14.11 6.76 -5.23
C SER A 171 -12.61 6.44 -5.37
N ASP A 172 -12.25 5.15 -5.35
CA ASP A 172 -10.87 4.64 -5.42
C ASP A 172 -9.96 5.26 -4.33
N VAL A 173 -10.52 5.47 -3.14
CA VAL A 173 -9.79 5.89 -1.94
C VAL A 173 -9.59 4.68 -1.03
N THR A 174 -8.34 4.33 -0.81
CA THR A 174 -7.90 3.25 0.09
C THR A 174 -7.40 3.85 1.40
N VAL A 175 -7.87 3.37 2.54
CA VAL A 175 -7.38 3.79 3.86
C VAL A 175 -6.53 2.68 4.46
N HIS A 176 -5.24 2.93 4.64
CA HIS A 176 -4.35 2.13 5.44
C HIS A 176 -4.28 2.73 6.85
N ALA A 177 -4.31 1.91 7.88
CA ALA A 177 -4.33 2.37 9.26
C ALA A 177 -3.28 1.67 10.11
N ILE A 178 -2.58 2.44 10.92
CA ILE A 178 -1.62 1.95 11.91
C ILE A 178 -2.09 2.44 13.28
N ALA A 179 -2.28 1.49 14.20
CA ALA A 179 -2.78 1.73 15.54
C ALA A 179 -1.66 1.53 16.58
N PHE A 180 -1.38 2.54 17.40
CA PHE A 180 -0.18 2.59 18.27
C PHE A 180 -0.25 1.82 19.60
N SER A 181 -1.36 1.16 19.91
CA SER A 181 -1.46 0.29 21.10
C SER A 181 -2.76 -0.53 21.10
N ASP A 182 -2.93 -1.36 22.12
CA ASP A 182 -4.19 -2.10 22.40
C ASP A 182 -5.34 -1.18 22.87
N GLU A 183 -5.03 0.04 23.31
CA GLU A 183 -6.03 1.04 23.72
C GLU A 183 -6.72 1.73 22.53
N ALA A 184 -6.10 1.66 21.35
CA ALA A 184 -6.69 2.16 20.12
C ALA A 184 -7.95 1.36 19.74
N ASP A 185 -8.87 1.98 19.00
CA ASP A 185 -10.03 1.25 18.49
C ASP A 185 -9.65 0.39 17.27
N LEU A 186 -8.99 -0.74 17.54
CA LEU A 186 -8.54 -1.69 16.50
C LEU A 186 -9.70 -2.09 15.58
N SER A 187 -10.88 -2.35 16.16
CA SER A 187 -12.05 -2.75 15.38
C SER A 187 -12.55 -1.65 14.43
N LEU A 188 -12.32 -0.37 14.73
CA LEU A 188 -12.63 0.75 13.83
C LEU A 188 -11.70 0.75 12.63
N VAL A 189 -10.39 0.75 12.91
CA VAL A 189 -9.35 0.91 11.89
C VAL A 189 -9.29 -0.31 10.97
N GLU A 190 -9.44 -1.51 11.51
CA GLU A 190 -9.53 -2.75 10.73
C GLU A 190 -10.71 -2.70 9.76
N ARG A 191 -11.90 -2.32 10.23
CA ARG A 191 -13.09 -2.23 9.38
C ARG A 191 -12.97 -1.13 8.33
N LEU A 192 -12.45 0.04 8.70
CA LEU A 192 -12.21 1.14 7.77
C LEU A 192 -11.24 0.72 6.66
N SER A 193 -10.13 0.08 7.02
CA SER A 193 -9.15 -0.41 6.05
C SER A 193 -9.70 -1.54 5.19
N GLN A 194 -10.38 -2.52 5.77
CA GLN A 194 -10.99 -3.64 5.05
C GLN A 194 -12.02 -3.15 4.02
N GLN A 195 -12.93 -2.25 4.41
CA GLN A 195 -13.97 -1.72 3.53
C GLN A 195 -13.42 -0.91 2.36
N THR A 196 -12.27 -0.26 2.56
CA THR A 196 -11.60 0.56 1.54
C THR A 196 -10.49 -0.20 0.79
N GLY A 197 -10.21 -1.47 1.15
CA GLY A 197 -9.20 -2.31 0.50
C GLY A 197 -7.75 -2.09 0.97
N GLY A 198 -7.57 -1.38 2.07
CA GLY A 198 -6.28 -1.05 2.69
C GLY A 198 -5.76 -2.11 3.64
N LEU A 199 -4.75 -1.74 4.42
CA LEU A 199 -4.12 -2.57 5.44
C LEU A 199 -4.33 -1.94 6.81
N SER A 200 -4.55 -2.76 7.82
CA SER A 200 -4.55 -2.35 9.22
C SER A 200 -3.44 -3.07 9.98
N ALA A 201 -2.72 -2.37 10.84
CA ALA A 201 -1.69 -2.97 11.68
C ALA A 201 -1.73 -2.38 13.10
N PRO A 202 -1.98 -3.19 14.14
CA PRO A 202 -1.61 -2.81 15.50
C PRO A 202 -0.08 -2.85 15.63
N VAL A 203 0.51 -1.85 16.26
CA VAL A 203 1.95 -1.76 16.47
C VAL A 203 2.23 -1.28 17.88
N GLU A 204 3.11 -2.01 18.58
CA GLU A 204 3.53 -1.71 19.96
C GLU A 204 5.00 -1.29 20.02
N THR A 205 5.77 -1.52 18.94
CA THR A 205 7.22 -1.27 18.91
C THR A 205 7.62 -0.43 17.70
N PRO A 206 8.75 0.32 17.79
CA PRO A 206 9.34 1.04 16.66
C PRO A 206 9.53 0.17 15.41
N GLU A 207 9.98 -1.07 15.59
CA GLU A 207 10.28 -2.00 14.51
C GLU A 207 9.00 -2.47 13.83
N ALA A 208 7.94 -2.77 14.61
CA ALA A 208 6.63 -3.15 14.09
C ALA A 208 5.99 -2.01 13.28
N LEU A 209 6.11 -0.76 13.77
CA LEU A 209 5.68 0.43 13.03
C LEU A 209 6.37 0.53 11.67
N MET A 210 7.69 0.42 11.69
CA MET A 210 8.53 0.47 10.49
C MET A 210 8.11 -0.61 9.48
N GLY A 211 7.92 -1.84 9.94
CA GLY A 211 7.41 -2.96 9.15
C GLY A 211 6.05 -2.67 8.52
N ALA A 212 5.08 -2.18 9.31
CA ALA A 212 3.75 -1.83 8.84
C ALA A 212 3.77 -0.75 7.74
N PHE A 213 4.61 0.27 7.90
CA PHE A 213 4.78 1.31 6.88
C PHE A 213 5.34 0.77 5.58
N LEU A 214 6.36 -0.09 5.67
CA LEU A 214 6.94 -0.72 4.49
C LEU A 214 5.90 -1.56 3.75
N ASP A 215 5.11 -2.34 4.47
CA ASP A 215 4.02 -3.15 3.93
C ASP A 215 2.98 -2.30 3.20
N ILE A 216 2.63 -1.13 3.74
CA ILE A 216 1.77 -0.15 3.07
C ILE A 216 2.45 0.40 1.81
N VAL A 217 3.69 0.85 1.90
CA VAL A 217 4.44 1.38 0.75
C VAL A 217 4.56 0.35 -0.37
N ASP A 218 4.81 -0.92 -0.04
CA ASP A 218 4.87 -2.00 -1.02
C ASP A 218 3.53 -2.30 -1.67
N ARG A 219 2.43 -2.11 -0.93
CA ARG A 219 1.09 -2.27 -1.48
C ARG A 219 0.76 -1.14 -2.45
N ILE A 220 1.19 0.08 -2.18
CA ILE A 220 0.98 1.26 -3.04
C ILE A 220 1.94 1.24 -4.24
N PHE A 221 3.19 0.86 -4.03
CA PHE A 221 4.27 0.85 -5.02
C PHE A 221 4.89 -0.54 -5.16
N PRO A 222 4.12 -1.53 -5.65
CA PRO A 222 4.60 -2.90 -5.66
C PRO A 222 5.77 -3.06 -6.62
N SER A 223 6.84 -3.69 -6.12
CA SER A 223 8.14 -3.79 -6.77
C SER A 223 8.70 -5.20 -6.69
N ASP A 224 9.58 -5.52 -7.64
CA ASP A 224 10.27 -6.81 -7.67
C ASP A 224 11.41 -6.81 -6.65
N ARG A 225 11.60 -7.94 -5.97
CA ARG A 225 12.68 -8.14 -5.01
C ARG A 225 13.54 -9.33 -5.39
N ALA A 226 14.83 -9.27 -5.04
CA ALA A 226 15.65 -10.46 -4.98
C ALA A 226 15.38 -11.20 -3.66
N PRO A 227 15.14 -12.52 -3.69
CA PRO A 227 15.04 -13.30 -2.46
C PRO A 227 16.36 -13.29 -1.68
N LEU A 228 16.30 -12.80 -0.44
CA LEU A 228 17.41 -12.87 0.53
C LEU A 228 17.41 -14.24 1.22
N ARG A 229 18.56 -14.92 1.22
CA ARG A 229 18.76 -16.19 1.95
C ARG A 229 20.14 -16.18 2.60
N ASN A 230 20.18 -16.16 3.93
CA ASN A 230 21.42 -16.09 4.71
C ASN A 230 22.33 -14.94 4.23
N GLY A 231 21.75 -13.75 4.05
CA GLY A 231 22.41 -12.57 3.49
C GLY A 231 22.78 -12.63 2.01
N GLY A 232 22.58 -13.75 1.32
CA GLY A 232 22.86 -13.90 -0.11
C GLY A 232 21.65 -13.60 -1.00
N PHE A 233 21.89 -12.94 -2.13
CA PHE A 233 20.90 -12.73 -3.20
C PHE A 233 21.55 -12.81 -4.59
N VAL A 234 20.75 -13.10 -5.62
CA VAL A 234 21.22 -13.27 -7.00
C VAL A 234 20.77 -12.09 -7.85
N ILE A 235 21.70 -11.51 -8.60
CA ILE A 235 21.46 -10.47 -9.60
C ILE A 235 21.59 -11.09 -10.98
N GLU A 236 20.53 -10.92 -11.78
CA GLU A 236 20.45 -11.42 -13.15
C GLU A 236 21.10 -10.45 -14.17
N PRO A 237 21.52 -10.94 -15.35
CA PRO A 237 22.10 -10.09 -16.38
C PRO A 237 21.10 -9.06 -16.93
N GLY A 238 21.56 -7.83 -17.12
CA GLY A 238 20.76 -6.74 -17.72
C GLY A 238 19.79 -6.07 -16.73
N LEU A 239 20.04 -6.21 -15.43
CA LEU A 239 19.42 -5.39 -14.40
C LEU A 239 19.94 -3.95 -14.49
N GLU A 240 19.07 -2.95 -14.37
CA GLU A 240 19.46 -1.52 -14.40
C GLU A 240 20.00 -1.06 -13.04
N GLY A 241 19.58 -1.72 -11.96
CA GLY A 241 20.04 -1.41 -10.61
C GLY A 241 19.36 -2.24 -9.55
N PHE A 242 19.88 -2.20 -8.33
CA PHE A 242 19.15 -2.64 -7.14
C PHE A 242 19.26 -1.61 -6.01
N ASN A 243 18.25 -1.59 -5.16
CA ASN A 243 18.23 -0.83 -3.92
C ASN A 243 18.14 -1.81 -2.75
N ALA A 244 19.15 -1.84 -1.89
CA ALA A 244 19.14 -2.59 -0.65
C ALA A 244 18.76 -1.65 0.50
N LEU A 245 17.67 -1.95 1.19
CA LEU A 245 17.30 -1.34 2.46
C LEU A 245 17.54 -2.38 3.54
N LEU A 246 18.53 -2.13 4.40
CA LEU A 246 19.02 -3.07 5.38
C LEU A 246 18.74 -2.53 6.77
N PHE A 247 17.81 -3.14 7.48
CA PHE A 247 17.56 -2.83 8.88
C PHE A 247 18.62 -3.48 9.75
N ARG A 248 18.88 -2.83 10.89
CA ARG A 248 19.93 -3.22 11.83
C ARG A 248 19.65 -2.64 13.19
N ASP A 249 20.19 -3.28 14.21
CA ASP A 249 20.27 -2.69 15.53
C ASP A 249 21.45 -1.72 15.60
N SER A 250 21.33 -0.69 16.44
CA SER A 250 22.40 0.30 16.66
C SER A 250 23.69 -0.33 17.22
N SER A 251 23.58 -1.54 17.80
CA SER A 251 24.70 -2.32 18.30
C SER A 251 25.42 -3.18 17.25
N ASP A 252 24.83 -3.33 16.06
CA ASP A 252 25.36 -4.18 15.01
C ASP A 252 26.62 -3.59 14.36
N PRO A 253 27.54 -4.44 13.85
CA PRO A 253 28.66 -3.97 13.05
C PRO A 253 28.17 -3.31 11.75
N PRO A 254 28.93 -2.33 11.19
CA PRO A 254 28.61 -1.72 9.91
C PRO A 254 28.32 -2.74 8.81
N ALA A 255 27.28 -2.49 8.00
CA ALA A 255 26.93 -3.37 6.90
C ALA A 255 28.08 -3.45 5.89
N VAL A 256 28.37 -4.67 5.42
CA VAL A 256 29.36 -4.93 4.37
C VAL A 256 28.69 -5.68 3.25
N LEU A 257 28.82 -5.14 2.04
CA LEU A 257 28.31 -5.77 0.82
C LEU A 257 29.45 -6.45 0.08
N ILE A 258 29.24 -7.69 -0.35
CA ILE A 258 30.20 -8.48 -1.11
C ILE A 258 29.67 -8.69 -2.53
N GLY A 259 30.47 -8.23 -3.50
CA GLY A 259 30.18 -8.41 -4.93
C GLY A 259 30.45 -9.84 -5.43
N PRO A 260 29.99 -10.18 -6.64
CA PRO A 260 30.21 -11.48 -7.25
C PRO A 260 31.69 -11.83 -7.48
N ASP A 261 32.54 -10.81 -7.61
CA ASP A 261 33.99 -10.92 -7.74
C ASP A 261 34.72 -11.11 -6.38
N GLY A 262 33.98 -11.06 -5.27
CA GLY A 262 34.50 -11.19 -3.92
C GLY A 262 35.02 -9.89 -3.29
N ARG A 263 34.92 -8.75 -3.98
CA ARG A 263 35.24 -7.45 -3.38
C ARG A 263 34.24 -7.11 -2.28
N ARG A 264 34.75 -6.46 -1.24
CA ARG A 264 33.99 -5.98 -0.09
C ARG A 264 33.78 -4.49 -0.24
N TYR A 265 32.56 -4.04 -0.02
CA TYR A 265 32.17 -2.64 -0.08
C TYR A 265 31.58 -2.21 1.26
N THR A 266 31.88 -0.98 1.67
CA THR A 266 31.38 -0.36 2.91
C THR A 266 30.81 1.02 2.62
N ALA A 267 30.28 1.71 3.62
CA ALA A 267 29.82 3.09 3.48
C ALA A 267 30.95 4.05 3.04
N GLU A 268 32.19 3.81 3.47
CA GLU A 268 33.37 4.61 3.13
C GLU A 268 33.96 4.26 1.76
N ASP A 269 33.78 3.01 1.32
CA ASP A 269 34.24 2.50 0.01
C ASP A 269 33.08 1.76 -0.70
N PRO A 270 32.05 2.51 -1.15
CA PRO A 270 30.90 1.91 -1.81
C PRO A 270 31.27 1.42 -3.23
N PRO A 271 30.45 0.55 -3.85
CA PRO A 271 30.66 0.18 -5.25
C PRO A 271 30.69 1.41 -6.17
N GLU A 272 31.37 1.30 -7.32
CA GLU A 272 31.47 2.42 -8.26
C GLU A 272 30.07 2.93 -8.67
N SER A 273 29.86 4.25 -8.61
CA SER A 273 28.56 4.91 -8.86
C SER A 273 27.42 4.53 -7.90
N ALA A 274 27.68 3.69 -6.90
CA ALA A 274 26.69 3.40 -5.87
C ALA A 274 26.55 4.57 -4.90
N ARG A 275 25.37 4.67 -4.30
CA ARG A 275 25.09 5.59 -3.19
C ARG A 275 24.83 4.76 -1.95
N TRP A 276 25.59 5.01 -0.90
CA TRP A 276 25.37 4.40 0.39
C TRP A 276 24.98 5.50 1.37
N ARG A 277 23.84 5.34 2.02
CA ARG A 277 23.41 6.18 3.13
C ARG A 277 23.30 5.34 4.39
N HIS A 278 23.98 5.79 5.42
CA HIS A 278 23.94 5.20 6.74
C HIS A 278 23.06 6.06 7.63
N GLU A 279 22.05 5.44 8.24
CA GLU A 279 21.17 6.02 9.25
C GLU A 279 21.23 5.17 10.52
N GLU A 280 20.68 5.67 11.62
CA GLU A 280 20.76 4.99 12.93
C GLU A 280 20.15 3.58 12.92
N ARG A 281 19.01 3.39 12.24
CA ARG A 281 18.26 2.12 12.23
C ARG A 281 18.32 1.36 10.90
N TYR A 282 18.93 1.94 9.86
CA TYR A 282 19.04 1.28 8.56
C TYR A 282 20.17 1.80 7.68
N ASP A 283 20.60 0.96 6.74
CA ASP A 283 21.47 1.32 5.62
C ASP A 283 20.67 1.27 4.30
N LEU A 284 20.76 2.34 3.50
CA LEU A 284 20.20 2.40 2.15
C LEU A 284 21.32 2.41 1.12
N ILE A 285 21.43 1.33 0.35
CA ILE A 285 22.47 1.12 -0.67
C ILE A 285 21.80 1.05 -2.04
N GLN A 286 22.16 1.98 -2.93
CA GLN A 286 21.65 2.05 -4.30
C GLN A 286 22.80 1.74 -5.25
N VAL A 287 22.73 0.61 -5.95
CA VAL A 287 23.78 0.16 -6.88
C VAL A 287 23.22 0.18 -8.30
N PRO A 288 23.60 1.16 -9.14
CA PRO A 288 23.27 1.15 -10.56
C PRO A 288 24.14 0.16 -11.32
N ASP A 289 23.62 -0.38 -12.42
CA ASP A 289 24.32 -1.29 -13.34
C ASP A 289 25.18 -2.38 -12.63
N PRO A 290 24.60 -3.16 -11.69
CA PRO A 290 25.36 -4.09 -10.86
C PRO A 290 25.93 -5.26 -11.66
N GLU A 291 27.08 -5.77 -11.22
CA GLU A 291 27.64 -7.00 -11.77
C GLU A 291 26.67 -8.18 -11.60
N PRO A 292 26.36 -8.96 -12.66
CA PRO A 292 25.52 -10.14 -12.55
C PRO A 292 26.20 -11.23 -11.74
N GLY A 293 25.46 -11.89 -10.86
CA GLY A 293 25.97 -13.00 -10.05
C GLY A 293 25.44 -13.00 -8.62
N GLN A 294 26.16 -13.72 -7.77
CA GLN A 294 25.81 -13.85 -6.35
C GLN A 294 26.40 -12.67 -5.57
N TRP A 295 25.53 -11.88 -4.97
CA TRP A 295 25.89 -10.86 -3.98
C TRP A 295 25.62 -11.41 -2.58
N ARG A 296 26.33 -10.87 -1.58
CA ARG A 296 26.17 -11.29 -0.19
C ARG A 296 26.36 -10.12 0.77
N LEU A 297 25.54 -10.06 1.80
CA LEU A 297 25.70 -9.19 2.96
C LEU A 297 26.46 -9.94 4.06
N GLU A 298 27.40 -9.28 4.72
CA GLU A 298 27.98 -9.80 5.95
C GLU A 298 27.20 -9.35 7.17
N GLY A 299 27.11 -10.22 8.17
CA GLY A 299 26.32 -10.00 9.38
C GLY A 299 25.00 -10.75 9.33
N GLU A 300 24.25 -10.64 10.42
CA GLU A 300 22.85 -11.04 10.43
C GLU A 300 22.06 -10.00 9.62
N VAL A 301 21.10 -10.49 8.85
CA VAL A 301 20.24 -9.63 8.05
C VAL A 301 18.87 -9.72 8.66
N ASP A 302 18.42 -8.57 9.14
CA ASP A 302 17.10 -8.39 9.69
C ASP A 302 16.01 -8.80 8.68
N ARG A 303 14.85 -9.25 9.18
CA ARG A 303 13.82 -9.89 8.34
C ARG A 303 13.07 -8.89 7.47
N GLU A 304 13.00 -7.64 7.90
CA GLU A 304 12.36 -6.51 7.24
C GLU A 304 13.28 -5.96 6.12
N SER A 305 14.57 -6.32 6.16
CA SER A 305 15.57 -5.99 5.14
C SER A 305 15.19 -6.56 3.77
N ARG A 306 15.49 -5.80 2.72
CA ARG A 306 15.04 -6.11 1.36
C ARG A 306 16.00 -5.60 0.30
N VAL A 307 16.01 -6.29 -0.83
CA VAL A 307 16.70 -5.86 -2.04
C VAL A 307 15.68 -5.72 -3.16
N THR A 308 15.33 -4.48 -3.47
CA THR A 308 14.40 -4.13 -4.56
C THR A 308 15.16 -4.02 -5.87
N LEU A 309 14.59 -4.57 -6.94
CA LEU A 309 15.20 -4.66 -8.26
C LEU A 309 14.65 -3.58 -9.19
N VAL A 310 15.54 -2.94 -9.95
CA VAL A 310 15.20 -1.98 -11.01
C VAL A 310 15.50 -2.62 -12.35
N SER A 311 14.45 -2.91 -13.12
CA SER A 311 14.57 -3.65 -14.37
C SER A 311 13.41 -3.37 -15.32
N PRO A 312 13.65 -3.42 -16.65
CA PRO A 312 12.58 -3.33 -17.65
C PRO A 312 11.73 -4.61 -17.74
N LEU A 313 12.27 -5.75 -17.29
CA LEU A 313 11.50 -6.96 -17.06
C LEU A 313 10.90 -6.83 -15.66
N THR A 314 9.64 -7.20 -15.44
CA THR A 314 8.97 -7.15 -14.14
C THR A 314 8.18 -8.43 -13.89
N LEU A 315 8.04 -8.84 -12.63
CA LEU A 315 7.11 -9.85 -12.18
C LEU A 315 5.82 -9.13 -11.75
N GLU A 316 4.75 -9.36 -12.50
CA GLU A 316 3.44 -8.79 -12.20
C GLU A 316 2.52 -9.85 -11.61
N MET A 317 1.58 -9.39 -10.79
CA MET A 317 0.52 -10.20 -10.18
C MET A 317 -0.83 -9.56 -10.49
N ALA A 318 -1.88 -10.36 -10.57
CA ALA A 318 -3.23 -9.83 -10.59
C ALA A 318 -3.51 -9.09 -9.26
N PRO A 319 -4.34 -8.03 -9.27
CA PRO A 319 -4.72 -7.33 -8.04
C PRO A 319 -5.31 -8.29 -7.01
N LEU A 320 -4.81 -8.20 -5.78
CA LEU A 320 -5.25 -9.00 -4.64
C LEU A 320 -5.91 -8.11 -3.57
N PRO A 321 -6.96 -8.62 -2.90
CA PRO A 321 -7.60 -7.87 -1.83
C PRO A 321 -6.63 -7.60 -0.68
N GLY A 322 -6.86 -6.52 0.06
CA GLY A 322 -6.11 -6.22 1.28
C GLY A 322 -6.39 -7.21 2.39
N THR A 323 -7.54 -7.86 2.32
CA THR A 323 -8.03 -8.79 3.34
C THR A 323 -8.29 -10.17 2.73
N LEU A 324 -7.71 -11.19 3.35
CA LEU A 324 -8.00 -12.60 3.13
C LEU A 324 -8.84 -13.15 4.28
N TYR A 325 -9.53 -14.26 4.06
CA TYR A 325 -10.44 -14.83 5.06
C TYR A 325 -10.14 -16.29 5.35
N LEU A 326 -10.20 -16.66 6.63
CA LEU A 326 -10.07 -18.05 7.06
C LEU A 326 -11.10 -18.94 6.36
N GLY A 327 -10.64 -20.10 5.86
CA GLY A 327 -11.48 -21.07 5.14
C GLY A 327 -11.76 -20.73 3.67
N PHE A 328 -11.22 -19.62 3.14
CA PHE A 328 -11.34 -19.22 1.74
C PHE A 328 -9.98 -19.28 1.05
N GLY A 329 -9.87 -20.09 0.00
CA GLY A 329 -8.69 -20.14 -0.86
C GLY A 329 -8.53 -18.85 -1.66
N VAL A 330 -7.30 -18.53 -2.03
CA VAL A 330 -6.96 -17.28 -2.73
C VAL A 330 -6.53 -17.60 -4.16
N PRO A 331 -7.27 -17.17 -5.19
CA PRO A 331 -6.79 -17.31 -6.56
C PRO A 331 -5.56 -16.41 -6.75
N VAL A 332 -4.47 -17.00 -7.24
CA VAL A 332 -3.22 -16.28 -7.51
C VAL A 332 -2.92 -16.39 -8.99
N GLU A 333 -2.63 -15.24 -9.60
CA GLU A 333 -2.24 -15.12 -10.99
C GLU A 333 -1.03 -14.20 -11.12
N ALA A 334 -0.01 -14.66 -11.84
CA ALA A 334 1.24 -13.92 -12.02
C ALA A 334 1.81 -14.10 -13.43
N TRP A 335 2.60 -13.13 -13.89
CA TRP A 335 3.26 -13.19 -15.19
C TRP A 335 4.52 -12.33 -15.21
N LEU A 336 5.42 -12.63 -16.15
CA LEU A 336 6.52 -11.72 -16.46
C LEU A 336 6.05 -10.71 -17.51
N SER A 337 6.37 -9.44 -17.32
CA SER A 337 6.07 -8.37 -18.27
C SER A 337 7.33 -7.59 -18.63
N ARG A 338 7.33 -6.95 -19.81
CA ARG A 338 8.37 -6.02 -20.22
C ARG A 338 7.71 -4.80 -20.82
N HIS A 339 7.99 -3.63 -20.25
CA HIS A 339 7.34 -2.37 -20.62
C HIS A 339 5.79 -2.46 -20.59
N GLY A 340 5.24 -3.19 -19.62
CA GLY A 340 3.80 -3.38 -19.45
C GLY A 340 3.17 -4.45 -20.35
N GLU A 341 3.95 -5.11 -21.22
CA GLU A 341 3.45 -6.19 -22.06
C GLU A 341 3.85 -7.57 -21.52
N ALA A 342 2.87 -8.46 -21.33
CA ALA A 342 3.12 -9.83 -20.86
C ALA A 342 4.01 -10.63 -21.84
N LEU A 343 5.10 -11.19 -21.31
CA LEU A 343 6.10 -11.95 -22.07
C LEU A 343 5.49 -13.26 -22.62
N PRO A 344 5.71 -13.55 -23.92
CA PRO A 344 5.36 -14.85 -24.47
C PRO A 344 6.27 -15.96 -23.91
N LYS A 345 5.73 -17.18 -23.76
CA LYS A 345 6.43 -18.35 -23.21
C LYS A 345 7.80 -18.66 -23.83
N LYS A 346 8.00 -18.33 -25.11
CA LYS A 346 9.28 -18.52 -25.82
C LYS A 346 10.40 -17.61 -25.33
N GLN A 347 10.06 -16.52 -24.63
CA GLN A 347 11.00 -15.53 -24.11
C GLN A 347 11.21 -15.65 -22.59
N TRP A 348 10.60 -16.65 -21.95
CA TRP A 348 10.80 -16.90 -20.53
C TRP A 348 12.22 -17.38 -20.25
N PRO A 349 12.76 -17.08 -19.05
CA PRO A 349 13.94 -17.77 -18.55
C PRO A 349 13.81 -19.28 -18.65
N ALA A 350 14.92 -19.97 -18.94
CA ALA A 350 14.92 -21.43 -19.02
C ALA A 350 14.52 -22.04 -17.66
N HIS A 351 13.72 -23.10 -17.69
CA HIS A 351 13.21 -23.78 -16.50
C HIS A 351 12.43 -22.87 -15.53
N LEU A 352 11.75 -21.84 -16.04
CA LEU A 352 10.92 -20.97 -15.22
C LEU A 352 9.81 -21.77 -14.51
N SER A 353 9.76 -21.62 -13.19
CA SER A 353 8.69 -22.08 -12.31
C SER A 353 8.22 -20.91 -11.46
N MET A 354 6.94 -20.93 -11.07
CA MET A 354 6.38 -19.94 -10.16
C MET A 354 5.63 -20.61 -9.02
N SER A 355 5.76 -20.06 -7.83
CA SER A 355 5.06 -20.51 -6.63
C SER A 355 4.51 -19.32 -5.86
N ALA A 356 3.41 -19.54 -5.13
CA ALA A 356 2.86 -18.59 -4.20
C ALA A 356 2.97 -19.16 -2.77
N GLU A 357 3.38 -18.33 -1.82
CA GLU A 357 3.50 -18.67 -0.41
C GLU A 357 2.86 -17.56 0.42
N LEU A 358 2.04 -17.93 1.41
CA LEU A 358 1.55 -17.03 2.44
C LEU A 358 2.34 -17.27 3.73
N ARG A 359 2.89 -16.21 4.29
CA ARG A 359 3.64 -16.22 5.54
C ARG A 359 2.93 -15.36 6.58
N ASP A 360 2.93 -15.79 7.84
CA ASP A 360 2.57 -14.90 8.95
C ASP A 360 3.66 -13.83 9.19
N ASP A 361 3.38 -12.95 10.14
CA ASP A 361 4.31 -11.98 10.72
C ASP A 361 5.60 -12.63 11.26
N GLU A 362 5.47 -13.81 11.90
CA GLU A 362 6.59 -14.65 12.31
C GLU A 362 7.34 -15.31 11.15
N GLY A 363 6.91 -15.12 9.89
CA GLY A 363 7.57 -15.57 8.67
C GLY A 363 7.45 -17.08 8.41
N SER A 364 6.70 -17.77 9.25
CA SER A 364 6.30 -19.16 9.11
C SER A 364 5.33 -19.31 7.95
N ILE A 365 5.46 -20.40 7.19
CA ILE A 365 4.64 -20.63 6.01
C ILE A 365 3.29 -21.19 6.47
N GLN A 366 2.22 -20.41 6.26
CA GLN A 366 0.85 -20.87 6.50
C GLN A 366 0.29 -21.69 5.34
N ALA A 367 0.54 -21.24 4.11
CA ALA A 367 0.05 -21.87 2.90
C ALA A 367 1.06 -21.72 1.76
N ALA A 368 1.10 -22.70 0.87
CA ALA A 368 1.94 -22.66 -0.32
C ALA A 368 1.29 -23.42 -1.47
N THR A 369 1.50 -22.95 -2.69
CA THR A 369 1.12 -23.67 -3.91
C THR A 369 2.11 -23.41 -5.04
N GLN A 370 2.25 -24.38 -5.93
CA GLN A 370 2.86 -24.16 -7.24
C GLN A 370 1.82 -23.56 -8.18
N LEU A 371 2.26 -22.68 -9.09
CA LEU A 371 1.40 -22.08 -10.09
C LEU A 371 1.61 -22.77 -11.44
N ASP A 372 0.51 -23.11 -12.11
CA ASP A 372 0.53 -23.78 -13.40
C ASP A 372 0.57 -22.77 -14.55
N SER A 373 1.39 -23.04 -15.56
CA SER A 373 1.47 -22.16 -16.73
C SER A 373 0.21 -22.27 -17.60
N SER A 374 -0.52 -21.17 -17.76
CA SER A 374 -1.69 -21.03 -18.64
C SER A 374 -1.45 -19.87 -19.63
N GLY A 375 -1.12 -20.21 -20.88
CA GLY A 375 -0.82 -19.23 -21.92
C GLY A 375 0.44 -18.40 -21.61
N LYS A 376 0.27 -17.09 -21.36
CA LYS A 376 1.34 -16.16 -20.98
C LYS A 376 1.45 -15.95 -19.46
N ARG A 377 0.63 -16.64 -18.67
CA ARG A 377 0.47 -16.39 -17.23
C ARG A 377 0.65 -17.68 -16.45
N PHE A 378 0.79 -17.55 -15.14
CA PHE A 378 0.84 -18.63 -14.16
C PHE A 378 -0.35 -18.46 -13.22
N VAL A 379 -1.13 -19.52 -13.04
CA VAL A 379 -2.37 -19.49 -12.25
C VAL A 379 -2.38 -20.63 -11.24
N GLY A 380 -2.97 -20.39 -10.07
CA GLY A 380 -3.18 -21.39 -9.04
C GLY A 380 -4.15 -20.89 -7.98
N GLU A 381 -4.54 -21.77 -7.08
CA GLU A 381 -5.35 -21.42 -5.90
C GLU A 381 -4.50 -21.70 -4.66
N LEU A 382 -4.11 -20.66 -3.94
CA LEU A 382 -3.45 -20.79 -2.66
C LEU A 382 -4.47 -21.36 -1.65
N PRO A 383 -4.12 -22.38 -0.86
CA PRO A 383 -4.98 -22.89 0.20
C PRO A 383 -5.40 -21.79 1.18
N ALA A 384 -6.54 -21.99 1.82
CA ALA A 384 -7.07 -21.02 2.78
C ALA A 384 -6.06 -20.75 3.92
N PRO A 385 -5.92 -19.48 4.35
CA PRO A 385 -5.10 -19.14 5.51
C PRO A 385 -5.52 -19.93 6.76
N ALA A 386 -4.55 -20.20 7.63
CA ALA A 386 -4.75 -20.99 8.83
C ALA A 386 -4.89 -20.13 10.10
N LEU A 387 -4.24 -18.96 10.12
CA LEU A 387 -4.19 -18.06 11.27
C LEU A 387 -4.62 -16.65 10.84
N THR A 388 -5.26 -15.93 11.74
CA THR A 388 -5.60 -14.51 11.60
C THR A 388 -4.37 -13.62 11.84
N GLY A 389 -4.48 -12.35 11.49
CA GLY A 389 -3.44 -11.34 11.73
C GLY A 389 -2.80 -10.85 10.43
N THR A 390 -1.67 -10.17 10.55
CA THR A 390 -0.90 -9.68 9.41
C THR A 390 -0.16 -10.83 8.73
N ALA A 391 -0.15 -10.83 7.40
CA ALA A 391 0.52 -11.84 6.61
C ALA A 391 1.11 -11.24 5.32
N GLN A 392 2.08 -11.95 4.74
CA GLN A 392 2.71 -11.59 3.48
C GLN A 392 2.51 -12.69 2.45
N LEU A 393 1.87 -12.34 1.33
CA LEU A 393 1.79 -13.20 0.17
C LEU A 393 2.99 -12.94 -0.75
N ALA A 394 3.84 -13.94 -0.93
CA ALA A 394 4.98 -13.89 -1.81
C ALA A 394 4.75 -14.77 -3.05
N VAL A 395 4.79 -14.18 -4.24
CA VAL A 395 4.95 -14.92 -5.49
C VAL A 395 6.41 -14.93 -5.87
N ARG A 396 6.96 -16.13 -6.06
CA ARG A 396 8.36 -16.36 -6.43
C ARG A 396 8.43 -16.90 -7.84
N ALA A 397 9.39 -16.40 -8.60
CA ALA A 397 9.70 -16.82 -9.95
C ALA A 397 11.17 -17.26 -10.00
N ASP A 398 11.38 -18.55 -10.21
CA ASP A 398 12.70 -19.19 -10.22
C ASP A 398 12.96 -19.81 -11.60
N GLY A 399 14.11 -19.47 -12.18
CA GLY A 399 14.60 -20.00 -13.45
C GLY A 399 16.13 -20.05 -13.48
N GLN A 400 16.70 -20.49 -14.59
CA GLN A 400 18.16 -20.58 -14.73
C GLN A 400 18.79 -19.18 -14.71
N GLY A 401 19.53 -18.86 -13.65
CA GLY A 401 20.18 -17.55 -13.47
C GLY A 401 19.20 -16.39 -13.22
N PHE A 402 17.94 -16.70 -12.90
CA PHE A 402 16.87 -15.75 -12.69
C PHE A 402 16.14 -16.10 -11.40
N ARG A 403 16.08 -15.17 -10.45
CA ARG A 403 15.30 -15.33 -9.22
C ARG A 403 14.69 -14.00 -8.85
N ARG A 404 13.37 -13.96 -8.82
CA ARG A 404 12.62 -12.79 -8.38
C ARG A 404 11.49 -13.19 -7.49
N GLN A 405 11.09 -12.28 -6.63
CA GLN A 405 9.86 -12.41 -5.87
C GLN A 405 9.13 -11.09 -5.82
N ARG A 406 7.81 -11.17 -5.67
CA ARG A 406 6.96 -10.04 -5.36
C ARG A 406 6.21 -10.38 -4.09
N VAL A 407 6.28 -9.48 -3.12
CA VAL A 407 5.68 -9.66 -1.80
C VAL A 407 4.59 -8.62 -1.65
N GLN A 408 3.41 -9.04 -1.20
CA GLN A 408 2.28 -8.16 -0.94
C GLN A 408 1.74 -8.47 0.45
N ALA A 409 1.71 -7.45 1.30
CA ALA A 409 1.09 -7.54 2.61
C ALA A 409 -0.44 -7.62 2.50
N VAL A 410 -1.02 -8.41 3.39
CA VAL A 410 -2.45 -8.68 3.52
C VAL A 410 -2.82 -8.88 4.98
N ASN A 411 -4.04 -8.54 5.35
CA ASN A 411 -4.62 -8.93 6.63
C ASN A 411 -5.41 -10.22 6.45
N VAL A 412 -5.34 -11.13 7.42
CA VAL A 412 -6.16 -12.34 7.48
C VAL A 412 -7.16 -12.21 8.60
N LEU A 413 -8.45 -12.18 8.24
CA LEU A 413 -9.55 -12.08 9.19
C LEU A 413 -10.36 -13.38 9.25
N PRO A 414 -11.06 -13.67 10.36
CA PRO A 414 -12.08 -14.69 10.34
C PRO A 414 -13.20 -14.27 9.39
N ALA A 415 -13.80 -15.22 8.69
CA ALA A 415 -14.91 -14.91 7.78
C ALA A 415 -16.17 -14.39 8.52
N VAL A 416 -16.29 -14.76 9.79
CA VAL A 416 -17.33 -14.32 10.72
C VAL A 416 -16.67 -14.04 12.07
N THR A 417 -16.87 -12.84 12.61
CA THR A 417 -16.46 -12.47 13.97
C THR A 417 -17.55 -12.82 14.97
N ALA A 418 -17.14 -13.04 16.22
CA ALA A 418 -18.03 -13.38 17.31
C ALA A 418 -17.71 -12.55 18.54
N GLU A 419 -18.73 -11.97 19.15
CA GLU A 419 -18.64 -11.10 20.32
C GLU A 419 -19.60 -11.59 21.40
N HIS A 420 -19.13 -11.64 22.64
CA HIS A 420 -19.96 -12.05 23.77
C HIS A 420 -20.71 -10.83 24.34
N ASP A 421 -22.03 -10.80 24.14
CA ASP A 421 -22.92 -9.81 24.74
C ASP A 421 -23.36 -10.32 26.13
N VAL A 422 -22.57 -9.96 27.15
CA VAL A 422 -22.76 -10.40 28.53
C VAL A 422 -24.13 -9.94 29.07
N GLU A 423 -24.49 -8.67 28.86
CA GLU A 423 -25.78 -8.12 29.32
C GLU A 423 -26.98 -8.80 28.65
N GLY A 424 -26.82 -9.13 27.35
CA GLY A 424 -27.84 -9.82 26.57
C GLY A 424 -27.89 -11.33 26.72
N GLY A 425 -26.93 -11.94 27.44
CA GLY A 425 -26.84 -13.40 27.60
C GLY A 425 -26.72 -14.14 26.26
N ARG A 426 -26.01 -13.58 25.29
CA ARG A 426 -25.95 -14.09 23.91
C ARG A 426 -24.59 -13.84 23.26
N VAL A 427 -24.34 -14.54 22.17
CA VAL A 427 -23.18 -14.28 21.29
C VAL A 427 -23.67 -13.66 20.00
N LEU A 428 -23.14 -12.49 19.67
CA LEU A 428 -23.40 -11.81 18.41
C LEU A 428 -22.37 -12.25 17.38
N LEU A 429 -22.84 -12.69 16.21
CA LEU A 429 -22.00 -13.07 15.08
C LEU A 429 -22.18 -12.07 13.95
N ARG A 430 -21.09 -11.68 13.30
CA ARG A 430 -21.09 -10.75 12.17
C ARG A 430 -20.26 -11.28 11.02
N ALA A 431 -20.79 -11.20 9.80
CA ALA A 431 -20.03 -11.51 8.61
C ALA A 431 -19.00 -10.42 8.32
N GLU A 432 -17.72 -10.80 8.27
CA GLU A 432 -16.65 -9.93 7.78
C GLU A 432 -16.40 -10.15 6.29
N HIS A 433 -16.58 -11.39 5.82
CA HIS A 433 -16.44 -11.67 4.39
C HIS A 433 -17.65 -11.09 3.62
N PRO A 434 -17.43 -10.20 2.63
CA PRO A 434 -18.50 -9.41 2.00
C PRO A 434 -19.54 -10.25 1.24
N GLY A 435 -19.14 -11.44 0.78
CA GLY A 435 -20.03 -12.40 0.14
C GLY A 435 -20.93 -13.21 1.09
N LEU A 436 -20.74 -13.14 2.41
CA LEU A 436 -21.55 -13.91 3.36
C LEU A 436 -22.82 -13.15 3.77
N ASN A 437 -23.92 -13.89 3.85
CA ASN A 437 -25.20 -13.40 4.30
C ASN A 437 -26.07 -14.54 4.85
N ARG A 438 -27.21 -14.20 5.44
CA ARG A 438 -28.15 -15.17 6.03
C ARG A 438 -28.68 -16.23 5.05
N ASP A 439 -28.72 -15.93 3.75
CA ASP A 439 -29.32 -16.83 2.75
C ASP A 439 -28.31 -17.91 2.31
N ASN A 440 -27.01 -17.67 2.50
CA ASN A 440 -25.95 -18.56 2.08
C ASN A 440 -25.09 -19.13 3.23
N THR A 441 -25.36 -18.71 4.47
CA THR A 441 -24.55 -19.03 5.65
C THR A 441 -25.41 -19.55 6.79
N GLN A 442 -25.06 -20.72 7.32
CA GLN A 442 -25.67 -21.34 8.50
C GLN A 442 -24.60 -21.50 9.58
N LEU A 443 -24.83 -20.92 10.76
CA LEU A 443 -23.87 -20.91 11.87
C LEU A 443 -24.46 -21.63 13.08
N HIS A 444 -23.60 -22.31 13.83
CA HIS A 444 -23.95 -22.93 15.10
C HIS A 444 -22.74 -22.89 16.04
N ALA A 445 -23.02 -22.92 17.34
CA ALA A 445 -22.03 -23.12 18.37
C ALA A 445 -22.15 -24.51 19.00
N GLU A 446 -21.05 -24.95 19.60
CA GLU A 446 -20.99 -26.12 20.47
C GLU A 446 -20.43 -25.69 21.83
N LEU A 447 -21.24 -25.84 22.88
CA LEU A 447 -20.93 -25.50 24.26
C LEU A 447 -21.12 -26.75 25.13
N GLN A 448 -20.06 -27.25 25.74
CA GLN A 448 -20.11 -28.46 26.58
C GLN A 448 -20.78 -29.67 25.87
N GLY A 449 -20.61 -29.78 24.54
CA GLY A 449 -21.23 -30.82 23.71
C GLY A 449 -22.70 -30.57 23.33
N GLN A 450 -23.32 -29.49 23.83
CA GLN A 450 -24.63 -29.04 23.37
C GLN A 450 -24.47 -28.14 22.15
N ARG A 451 -25.25 -28.41 21.10
CA ARG A 451 -25.31 -27.60 19.89
C ARG A 451 -26.35 -26.48 20.04
N LEU A 452 -25.93 -25.24 19.76
CA LEU A 452 -26.75 -24.03 19.79
C LEU A 452 -26.80 -23.46 18.37
N GLU A 453 -27.99 -23.32 17.78
CA GLU A 453 -28.16 -22.76 16.44
C GLU A 453 -28.14 -21.23 16.48
N ALA A 454 -27.58 -20.60 15.45
CA ALA A 454 -27.60 -19.15 15.31
C ALA A 454 -28.87 -18.68 14.59
N GLU A 455 -29.52 -17.66 15.15
CA GLU A 455 -30.69 -17.00 14.58
C GLU A 455 -30.26 -15.72 13.84
N ALA A 456 -30.70 -15.54 12.61
CA ALA A 456 -30.35 -14.33 11.84
C ALA A 456 -31.07 -13.10 12.42
N LEU A 457 -30.29 -12.09 12.81
CA LEU A 457 -30.80 -10.78 13.22
C LEU A 457 -31.09 -9.91 11.99
N ASP A 458 -30.20 -9.95 10.99
CA ASP A 458 -30.38 -9.27 9.71
C ASP A 458 -29.67 -10.02 8.57
N ALA A 459 -29.30 -9.32 7.49
CA ALA A 459 -28.64 -9.91 6.34
C ALA A 459 -27.23 -10.46 6.64
N GLN A 460 -26.49 -9.87 7.57
CA GLN A 460 -25.07 -10.17 7.84
C GLN A 460 -24.77 -10.41 9.33
N ARG A 461 -25.78 -10.37 10.20
CA ARG A 461 -25.65 -10.60 11.64
C ARG A 461 -26.55 -11.73 12.12
N TRP A 462 -26.03 -12.49 13.07
CA TRP A 462 -26.74 -13.55 13.77
C TRP A 462 -26.56 -13.42 15.28
N ALA A 463 -27.43 -14.07 16.05
CA ALA A 463 -27.30 -14.22 17.49
C ALA A 463 -27.40 -15.69 17.88
N ILE A 464 -26.59 -16.10 18.85
CA ILE A 464 -26.72 -17.39 19.53
C ILE A 464 -27.12 -17.09 20.97
N ASN A 465 -28.32 -17.50 21.35
CA ASN A 465 -28.77 -17.37 22.73
C ASN A 465 -28.03 -18.40 23.60
N LEU A 466 -27.39 -17.94 24.67
CA LEU A 466 -26.68 -18.80 25.60
C LEU A 466 -27.65 -19.36 26.65
N PRO A 467 -27.45 -20.59 27.14
CA PRO A 467 -28.13 -21.06 28.34
C PRO A 467 -27.67 -20.25 29.57
N VAL A 468 -28.32 -20.45 30.71
CA VAL A 468 -27.82 -19.85 31.97
C VAL A 468 -26.47 -20.49 32.31
N LEU A 469 -25.42 -19.67 32.35
CA LEU A 469 -24.04 -20.09 32.63
C LEU A 469 -23.57 -19.51 33.97
N ASP A 470 -22.55 -20.14 34.54
CA ASP A 470 -21.85 -19.61 35.70
C ASP A 470 -20.78 -18.62 35.23
N GLU A 471 -21.00 -17.33 35.50
CA GLU A 471 -20.12 -16.23 35.10
C GLU A 471 -18.75 -16.28 35.81
N SER A 472 -18.64 -17.06 36.90
CA SER A 472 -17.36 -17.24 37.59
C SER A 472 -16.41 -18.20 36.89
N LEU A 473 -16.84 -18.90 35.83
CA LEU A 473 -16.04 -19.90 35.14
C LEU A 473 -15.82 -19.52 33.68
N THR A 474 -14.55 -19.53 33.24
CA THR A 474 -14.23 -19.37 31.82
C THR A 474 -14.65 -20.60 31.03
N GLN A 475 -15.44 -20.43 29.98
CA GLN A 475 -15.95 -21.53 29.17
C GLN A 475 -15.62 -21.36 27.68
N PRO A 476 -15.04 -22.38 27.02
CA PRO A 476 -14.85 -22.36 25.58
C PRO A 476 -16.16 -22.56 24.81
N LEU A 477 -16.41 -21.68 23.85
CA LEU A 477 -17.45 -21.83 22.85
C LEU A 477 -16.82 -22.12 21.48
N MET A 478 -17.12 -23.30 20.91
CA MET A 478 -16.66 -23.67 19.57
C MET A 478 -17.67 -23.19 18.53
N LEU A 479 -17.21 -22.41 17.56
CA LEU A 479 -18.07 -21.84 16.53
C LEU A 479 -17.81 -22.52 15.17
N ARG A 480 -18.88 -22.95 14.51
CA ARG A 480 -18.83 -23.63 13.22
C ARG A 480 -19.89 -23.11 12.27
N GLY A 481 -19.59 -23.19 10.98
CA GLY A 481 -20.49 -22.75 9.94
C GLY A 481 -20.51 -23.66 8.74
N ARG A 482 -21.60 -23.60 7.98
CA ARG A 482 -21.67 -24.09 6.61
C ARG A 482 -22.02 -22.93 5.71
N VAL A 483 -21.20 -22.70 4.70
CA VAL A 483 -21.38 -21.63 3.71
C VAL A 483 -21.50 -22.24 2.33
N THR A 484 -22.40 -21.71 1.51
CA THR A 484 -22.48 -22.03 0.09
C THR A 484 -22.28 -20.77 -0.74
N LEU A 485 -21.06 -20.60 -1.27
CA LEU A 485 -20.68 -19.44 -2.09
C LEU A 485 -20.20 -19.94 -3.46
N GLU A 486 -20.61 -19.29 -4.56
CA GLU A 486 -20.21 -19.66 -5.92
C GLU A 486 -20.44 -21.16 -6.24
N GLU A 487 -21.60 -21.69 -5.82
CA GLU A 487 -22.00 -23.11 -5.96
C GLU A 487 -21.09 -24.11 -5.20
N ARG A 488 -20.17 -23.63 -4.35
CA ARG A 488 -19.30 -24.46 -3.51
C ARG A 488 -19.74 -24.38 -2.06
N THR A 489 -20.12 -25.52 -1.49
CA THR A 489 -20.37 -25.63 -0.05
C THR A 489 -19.06 -25.94 0.70
N ARG A 490 -18.79 -25.17 1.75
CA ARG A 490 -17.60 -25.29 2.61
C ARG A 490 -18.02 -25.25 4.08
N GLU A 491 -17.25 -25.95 4.92
CA GLU A 491 -17.38 -25.84 6.38
C GLU A 491 -16.42 -24.77 6.89
N LEU A 492 -16.95 -23.84 7.68
CA LEU A 492 -16.17 -22.84 8.38
C LEU A 492 -15.85 -23.33 9.79
N ARG A 493 -14.57 -23.25 10.15
CA ARG A 493 -14.11 -23.33 11.54
C ARG A 493 -13.75 -21.93 11.96
N LEU A 494 -14.53 -21.37 12.87
CA LEU A 494 -14.31 -20.03 13.37
C LEU A 494 -13.38 -20.09 14.59
N PRO A 495 -12.69 -19.00 14.93
CA PRO A 495 -11.91 -18.91 16.15
C PRO A 495 -12.72 -19.32 17.38
N ARG A 496 -12.06 -19.95 18.35
CA ARG A 496 -12.64 -20.25 19.66
C ARG A 496 -13.00 -18.94 20.34
N LEU A 497 -14.21 -18.82 20.84
CA LEU A 497 -14.61 -17.72 21.74
C LEU A 497 -14.50 -18.20 23.19
N LEU A 498 -13.92 -17.40 24.07
CA LEU A 498 -13.95 -17.62 25.52
C LEU A 498 -15.10 -16.81 26.11
N LEU A 499 -16.03 -17.50 26.77
CA LEU A 499 -17.07 -16.88 27.58
C LEU A 499 -16.50 -16.63 28.98
N PHE A 500 -16.73 -15.44 29.52
CA PHE A 500 -16.24 -15.00 30.84
C PHE A 500 -14.71 -15.19 30.99
N PRO A 501 -13.89 -14.44 30.23
CA PRO A 501 -12.43 -14.61 30.22
C PRO A 501 -11.79 -14.42 31.61
N ASP A 502 -12.37 -13.55 32.45
CA ASP A 502 -11.86 -13.21 33.79
C ASP A 502 -12.25 -14.24 34.89
N GLY A 503 -13.00 -15.28 34.51
CA GLY A 503 -13.44 -16.33 35.43
C GLY A 503 -12.31 -17.28 35.87
N ASP A 504 -12.54 -18.02 36.95
CA ASP A 504 -11.64 -19.09 37.35
C ASP A 504 -11.63 -20.18 36.27
N THR A 505 -10.43 -20.62 35.87
CA THR A 505 -10.26 -21.70 34.89
C THR A 505 -10.70 -23.02 35.53
N GLY A 506 -11.91 -23.47 35.19
CA GLY A 506 -12.39 -24.79 35.56
C GLY A 506 -11.42 -25.87 35.10
N VAL A 507 -11.04 -26.76 36.01
CA VAL A 507 -10.07 -27.85 35.86
C VAL A 507 -10.45 -28.79 34.70
N ASP A 508 -10.10 -28.45 33.46
CA ASP A 508 -9.93 -29.36 32.30
C ASP A 508 -9.59 -28.64 30.97
N VAL A 509 -8.66 -27.67 30.99
CA VAL A 509 -8.11 -27.12 29.73
C VAL A 509 -6.59 -27.03 29.83
N ALA A 510 -5.90 -27.99 29.20
CA ALA A 510 -4.47 -27.90 28.98
C ALA A 510 -4.17 -26.64 28.14
N GLU A 511 -3.39 -25.73 28.71
CA GLU A 511 -2.91 -24.50 28.08
C GLU A 511 -2.07 -24.83 26.84
N VAL A 512 -2.59 -24.47 25.68
CA VAL A 512 -1.76 -23.94 24.58
C VAL A 512 -2.33 -22.55 24.34
N ARG A 513 -1.66 -21.54 24.89
CA ARG A 513 -1.93 -20.12 24.62
C ARG A 513 -1.36 -19.82 23.22
N PRO A 514 -2.15 -19.46 22.19
CA PRO A 514 -1.67 -18.52 21.21
C PRO A 514 -1.67 -17.15 21.89
N SER A 515 -0.52 -16.49 21.89
CA SER A 515 -0.34 -15.13 22.38
C SER A 515 -1.24 -14.18 21.60
N LEU A 516 -2.23 -13.63 22.29
CA LEU A 516 -2.83 -12.30 22.11
C LEU A 516 -3.66 -12.10 23.39
N ALA A 517 -3.12 -11.33 24.32
CA ALA A 517 -3.67 -11.13 25.66
C ALA A 517 -4.01 -9.65 25.82
N VAL A 518 -5.31 -9.34 25.74
CA VAL A 518 -5.87 -8.12 26.30
C VAL A 518 -6.12 -8.40 27.78
N GLU A 519 -5.39 -7.72 28.67
CA GLU A 519 -5.87 -7.42 30.02
C GLU A 519 -5.08 -6.25 30.65
N ARG A 520 -5.83 -5.20 30.99
CA ARG A 520 -5.37 -3.92 31.55
C ARG A 520 -4.93 -4.04 33.00
N PHE A 521 -3.89 -3.30 33.40
CA PHE A 521 -3.76 -2.78 34.76
C PHE A 521 -3.21 -1.34 34.78
N HIS A 522 -3.87 -0.49 35.57
CA HIS A 522 -3.43 0.85 35.98
C HIS A 522 -2.25 0.75 36.97
N GLU A 523 -1.16 1.48 36.74
CA GLU A 523 -0.43 2.15 37.83
C GLU A 523 0.42 3.33 37.32
N VAL A 524 0.39 4.44 38.09
CA VAL A 524 0.96 5.76 37.77
C VAL A 524 2.47 5.82 38.10
N PRO A 525 3.35 6.37 37.23
CA PRO A 525 4.77 6.60 37.57
C PRO A 525 5.06 8.04 38.05
N GLU A 526 6.02 8.18 38.98
CA GLU A 526 6.64 9.46 39.38
C GLU A 526 8.03 9.67 38.75
N PRO A 527 8.52 10.92 38.60
CA PRO A 527 9.48 11.29 37.55
C PRO A 527 10.95 11.40 38.00
N GLY A 528 11.87 11.13 37.07
CA GLY A 528 13.31 11.38 37.18
C GLY A 528 13.82 12.37 36.11
N SER A 529 14.59 13.36 36.54
CA SER A 529 15.10 14.57 35.84
C SER A 529 16.25 14.34 34.82
N PRO A 530 16.66 15.37 34.03
CA PRO A 530 17.12 15.22 32.64
C PRO A 530 18.65 15.28 32.42
N SER A 531 19.10 14.91 31.21
CA SER A 531 20.44 15.25 30.71
C SER A 531 20.44 15.69 29.23
N SER A 532 20.74 16.98 29.05
CA SER A 532 21.71 17.55 28.09
C SER A 532 21.60 17.18 26.61
N ALA A 533 20.98 18.07 25.82
CA ALA A 533 21.09 18.12 24.36
C ALA A 533 22.13 19.17 23.94
N GLU A 534 23.09 18.76 23.11
CA GLU A 534 23.95 19.65 22.34
C GLU A 534 24.12 19.11 20.91
N ALA A 535 24.02 20.05 19.95
CA ALA A 535 24.46 20.01 18.55
C ALA A 535 23.66 19.20 17.50
N ALA A 536 22.87 19.92 16.70
CA ALA A 536 22.37 19.50 15.38
C ALA A 536 23.47 19.61 14.29
N PRO A 537 23.49 18.76 13.24
CA PRO A 537 24.42 18.94 12.13
C PRO A 537 23.78 19.28 10.76
N ASP A 538 24.55 20.06 9.99
CA ASP A 538 24.39 20.53 8.61
C ASP A 538 24.38 19.39 7.53
N GLY A 539 23.57 18.34 7.75
CA GLY A 539 23.44 17.19 6.84
C GLY A 539 22.41 17.39 5.73
N VAL A 540 21.31 18.10 6.04
CA VAL A 540 20.12 18.23 5.20
C VAL A 540 20.41 19.02 3.91
N GLU A 541 21.20 20.08 3.97
CA GLU A 541 21.57 20.88 2.78
C GLU A 541 22.39 20.08 1.74
N ARG A 542 23.19 19.10 2.19
CA ARG A 542 23.97 18.22 1.30
C ARG A 542 23.12 17.11 0.68
N LEU A 543 22.06 16.70 1.37
CA LEU A 543 21.09 15.70 0.94
C LEU A 543 20.20 16.23 -0.19
N ILE A 544 19.71 17.46 -0.05
CA ILE A 544 18.82 18.13 -1.00
C ILE A 544 19.52 18.32 -2.34
N ALA A 545 20.80 18.72 -2.31
CA ALA A 545 21.61 18.86 -3.52
C ALA A 545 21.86 17.53 -4.29
N LEU A 546 21.75 16.39 -3.60
CA LEU A 546 22.02 15.05 -4.16
C LEU A 546 20.74 14.35 -4.68
N LEU A 547 19.59 14.65 -4.07
CA LEU A 547 18.27 14.17 -4.47
C LEU A 547 17.74 14.88 -5.72
N ASP A 548 18.14 16.14 -5.95
CA ASP A 548 17.83 16.92 -7.16
C ASP A 548 18.46 16.35 -8.45
N ARG A 549 19.39 15.38 -8.33
CA ARG A 549 20.00 14.67 -9.48
C ARG A 549 19.33 13.33 -9.82
N LEU A 550 18.38 12.85 -9.01
CA LEU A 550 17.73 11.56 -9.21
C LEU A 550 16.70 11.50 -10.36
N PRO A 551 16.07 12.61 -10.84
CA PRO A 551 15.20 12.52 -12.03
C PRO A 551 15.97 12.46 -13.35
N GLN A 552 17.28 12.74 -13.37
CA GLN A 552 18.06 12.78 -14.62
C GLN A 552 18.43 11.40 -15.16
N LEU A 553 18.30 10.33 -14.37
CA LEU A 553 18.51 8.95 -14.87
C LEU A 553 17.22 8.31 -15.41
N ALA A 554 16.04 8.74 -14.95
CA ALA A 554 14.76 8.32 -15.53
C ALA A 554 14.33 9.19 -16.74
N GLN A 555 14.81 10.44 -16.84
CA GLN A 555 14.68 11.29 -18.04
C GLN A 555 15.92 11.25 -18.97
N GLY A 556 16.98 10.52 -18.59
CA GLY A 556 18.25 10.42 -19.32
C GLY A 556 18.19 9.66 -20.66
N GLN A 557 17.06 9.03 -20.99
CA GLN A 557 16.87 8.39 -22.29
C GLN A 557 16.75 9.37 -23.47
N TRP A 558 16.74 10.70 -23.26
CA TRP A 558 16.80 11.64 -24.39
C TRP A 558 18.23 11.86 -24.93
N GLU A 559 19.27 11.77 -24.09
CA GLU A 559 20.66 11.98 -24.52
C GLU A 559 21.26 10.75 -25.24
N THR A 560 20.76 9.55 -24.94
CA THR A 560 21.18 8.30 -25.61
C THR A 560 20.67 8.19 -27.06
N TRP A 561 19.56 8.85 -27.38
CA TRP A 561 19.00 8.88 -28.74
C TRP A 561 19.62 9.97 -29.62
N GLN A 562 20.29 10.97 -29.05
CA GLN A 562 20.92 12.07 -29.78
C GLN A 562 21.96 11.59 -30.82
N PRO A 563 22.89 10.65 -30.53
CA PRO A 563 23.83 10.15 -31.54
C PRO A 563 23.19 9.19 -32.56
N VAL A 564 22.12 8.48 -32.20
CA VAL A 564 21.37 7.59 -33.13
C VAL A 564 20.51 8.42 -34.09
N LEU A 565 19.85 9.46 -33.57
CA LEU A 565 19.06 10.41 -34.35
C LEU A 565 19.95 11.26 -35.24
N MET A 566 21.15 11.68 -34.79
CA MET A 566 22.12 12.41 -35.62
C MET A 566 22.74 11.54 -36.71
N ARG A 567 23.03 10.25 -36.44
CA ARG A 567 23.44 9.29 -37.49
C ARG A 567 22.33 9.03 -38.50
N TRP A 568 21.08 8.95 -38.06
CA TRP A 568 19.90 8.86 -38.93
C TRP A 568 19.70 10.15 -39.75
N LEU A 569 19.91 11.33 -39.15
CA LEU A 569 19.83 12.64 -39.79
C LEU A 569 20.93 12.85 -40.84
N GLU A 570 22.16 12.39 -40.57
CA GLU A 570 23.29 12.45 -41.51
C GLU A 570 23.11 11.46 -42.67
N ALA A 571 22.57 10.26 -42.40
CA ALA A 571 22.25 9.28 -43.42
C ALA A 571 21.12 9.74 -44.38
N HIS A 572 20.18 10.57 -43.89
CA HIS A 572 19.02 11.03 -44.65
C HIS A 572 19.05 12.54 -45.01
N ARG A 573 20.18 13.22 -44.77
CA ARG A 573 20.36 14.68 -45.04
C ARG A 573 20.22 15.04 -46.52
N ARG A 574 20.31 14.07 -47.42
CA ARG A 574 20.23 14.23 -48.88
C ARG A 574 18.88 13.86 -49.49
N ASP A 575 17.89 13.44 -48.69
CA ASP A 575 16.57 13.09 -49.21
C ASP A 575 15.57 14.26 -49.03
N PRO A 576 15.27 15.04 -50.10
CA PRO A 576 14.41 16.22 -50.03
C PRO A 576 12.94 15.88 -49.70
N ARG A 577 12.53 14.61 -49.81
CA ARG A 577 11.14 14.18 -49.56
C ARG A 577 10.81 14.07 -48.07
N LEU A 578 11.78 13.74 -47.23
CA LEU A 578 11.62 13.66 -45.78
C LEU A 578 11.48 15.03 -45.13
N TRP A 579 12.25 16.02 -45.60
CA TRP A 579 12.16 17.40 -45.11
C TRP A 579 10.84 18.08 -45.51
N ALA A 580 10.27 17.74 -46.67
CA ALA A 580 8.93 18.19 -47.04
C ALA A 580 7.84 17.61 -46.11
N GLY A 581 8.00 16.37 -45.65
CA GLY A 581 7.11 15.73 -44.67
C GLY A 581 7.17 16.37 -43.29
N VAL A 582 8.38 16.66 -42.79
CA VAL A 582 8.59 17.33 -41.49
C VAL A 582 8.04 18.75 -41.50
N LEU A 583 8.26 19.51 -42.58
CA LEU A 583 7.71 20.86 -42.74
C LEU A 583 6.17 20.83 -42.78
N GLY A 584 5.58 19.83 -43.45
CA GLY A 584 4.13 19.62 -43.46
C GLY A 584 3.55 19.34 -42.07
N LEU A 585 4.22 18.53 -41.26
CA LEU A 585 3.82 18.22 -39.89
C LEU A 585 3.84 19.47 -38.99
N ILE A 586 4.88 20.30 -39.12
CA ILE A 586 5.04 21.55 -38.35
C ILE A 586 3.92 22.54 -38.70
N ILE A 587 3.57 22.67 -39.99
CA ILE A 587 2.48 23.54 -40.44
C ILE A 587 1.13 23.07 -39.87
N VAL A 588 0.89 21.77 -39.82
CA VAL A 588 -0.35 21.20 -39.27
C VAL A 588 -0.46 21.46 -37.77
N VAL A 589 0.63 21.31 -37.02
CA VAL A 589 0.67 21.63 -35.58
C VAL A 589 0.41 23.12 -35.32
N LEU A 590 0.99 24.01 -36.14
CA LEU A 590 0.75 25.45 -36.03
C LEU A 590 -0.70 25.84 -36.34
N VAL A 591 -1.30 25.22 -37.37
CA VAL A 591 -2.72 25.43 -37.72
C VAL A 591 -3.64 24.91 -36.61
N MET A 592 -3.34 23.75 -36.01
CA MET A 592 -4.10 23.22 -34.87
C MET A 592 -4.01 24.13 -33.64
N ARG A 593 -2.82 24.70 -33.35
CA ARG A 593 -2.63 25.66 -32.25
C ARG A 593 -3.41 26.95 -32.48
N ALA A 594 -3.38 27.49 -33.70
CA ALA A 594 -4.13 28.67 -34.08
C ALA A 594 -5.65 28.44 -34.00
N TRP A 595 -6.12 27.26 -34.39
CA TRP A 595 -7.54 26.88 -34.30
C TRP A 595 -8.02 26.73 -32.85
N ARG A 596 -7.21 26.12 -31.98
CA ARG A 596 -7.49 26.04 -30.52
C ARG A 596 -7.53 27.41 -29.86
N GLN A 597 -6.63 28.33 -30.23
CA GLN A 597 -6.63 29.71 -29.72
C GLN A 597 -7.88 30.50 -30.18
N ARG A 598 -8.33 30.32 -31.44
CA ARG A 598 -9.56 30.96 -31.94
C ARG A 598 -10.83 30.46 -31.23
N ARG A 599 -10.94 29.15 -30.96
CA ARG A 599 -12.07 28.58 -30.19
C ARG A 599 -12.13 29.11 -28.75
N ARG A 600 -10.98 29.35 -28.11
CA ARG A 600 -10.92 29.93 -26.75
C ARG A 600 -11.36 31.39 -26.71
N ARG A 601 -11.14 32.16 -27.78
CA ARG A 601 -11.63 33.55 -27.89
C ARG A 601 -13.14 33.62 -28.09
N HIS A 602 -13.71 32.79 -28.96
CA HIS A 602 -15.18 32.76 -29.16
C HIS A 602 -15.99 32.32 -27.93
N ARG A 603 -15.44 31.47 -27.05
CA ARG A 603 -16.12 31.10 -25.78
C ARG A 603 -16.09 32.22 -24.73
N ARG A 604 -15.13 33.15 -24.80
CA ARG A 604 -15.08 34.32 -23.90
C ARG A 604 -16.05 35.43 -24.29
N ASP A 605 -16.34 35.57 -25.59
CA ASP A 605 -17.28 36.60 -26.06
C ASP A 605 -18.75 36.19 -25.91
N ALA A 606 -19.06 34.88 -25.97
CA ALA A 606 -20.42 34.37 -25.74
C ALA A 606 -20.90 34.45 -24.27
N ALA A 607 -19.97 34.60 -23.31
CA ALA A 607 -20.28 34.72 -21.88
C ALA A 607 -20.54 36.16 -21.42
N ARG A 608 -20.37 37.17 -22.29
CA ARG A 608 -20.55 38.60 -21.96
C ARG A 608 -21.88 39.21 -22.44
N TYR A 609 -22.77 38.44 -23.08
CA TYR A 609 -23.97 38.98 -23.73
C TYR A 609 -25.30 38.35 -23.29
N ARG A 610 -25.41 37.93 -22.02
CA ARG A 610 -26.69 37.55 -21.43
C ARG A 610 -27.03 38.53 -20.30
N GLU A 611 -27.51 39.70 -20.70
CA GLU A 611 -28.22 40.65 -19.83
C GLU A 611 -29.53 40.01 -19.32
N GLU A 612 -29.83 40.30 -18.06
CA GLU A 612 -31.10 40.01 -17.38
C GLU A 612 -32.26 40.76 -18.05
N PRO A 613 -33.49 40.25 -17.97
CA PRO A 613 -34.66 41.10 -17.84
C PRO A 613 -35.34 40.89 -16.48
N HIS A 614 -35.62 42.03 -15.84
CA HIS A 614 -36.58 42.20 -14.75
C HIS A 614 -37.90 41.46 -14.98
N VAL A 615 -38.44 40.83 -13.93
CA VAL A 615 -39.65 41.23 -13.17
C VAL A 615 -39.60 40.49 -11.82
#